data_AF-A0A0F9A7C2-F1
#
_entry.id   AF-A0A0F9A7C2-F1
#
_cell.length_a   1.000
_cell.length_b   1.000
_cell.length_c   1.000
_cell.angle_alpha   90.00
_cell.angle_beta   90.00
_cell.angle_gamma   90.00
#
_symmetry.space_group_name_H-M   'P 1'
#
loop_
_entity.id
_entity.type
_entity.pdbx_description
1 polymer ?
#
loop_
_entity_poly.entity_id
_entity_poly.type
_entity_poly.pdbx_seq_one_letter_code
_entity_poly.pdbx_strand_id
1 'polypeptide(L)'
;MRNYSKHNTGAFTLVELLAVILVIGILVGVVIGVGNRVLRRNAEEQTRVTMAIINSALGSYYDDLGFYPGGGGADYKQVNANLYTALWANKFSRERMATLDPDSVNTHDSQKVLVDGFDNILKYHPKGGAGG
;
A
#
# COMPACT_ATOMS: atom_id res chain seq x y z
N MET A 1 -73.06 11.84 -4.90
CA MET A 1 -72.04 12.52 -5.74
C MET A 1 -70.68 11.96 -5.35
N ARG A 2 -70.03 11.16 -6.20
CA ARG A 2 -68.72 10.54 -5.90
C ARG A 2 -67.62 11.36 -6.59
N ASN A 3 -66.79 12.01 -5.78
CA ASN A 3 -65.61 12.74 -6.24
C ASN A 3 -64.54 11.74 -6.69
N TYR A 4 -64.16 11.79 -7.96
CA TYR A 4 -63.04 11.04 -8.50
C TYR A 4 -61.75 11.81 -8.20
N SER A 5 -60.97 11.30 -7.24
CA SER A 5 -59.63 11.81 -6.98
C SER A 5 -58.73 11.45 -8.18
N LYS A 6 -58.23 12.45 -8.90
CA LYS A 6 -57.28 12.27 -10.01
C LYS A 6 -55.95 11.78 -9.44
N HIS A 7 -55.57 10.55 -9.75
CA HIS A 7 -54.23 10.05 -9.47
C HIS A 7 -53.34 10.35 -10.68
N ASN A 8 -52.40 11.29 -10.53
CA ASN A 8 -51.36 11.55 -11.54
C ASN A 8 -50.31 10.43 -11.46
N THR A 9 -50.49 9.36 -12.24
CA THR A 9 -49.42 8.39 -12.46
C THR A 9 -48.48 8.94 -13.54
N GLY A 10 -47.36 9.55 -13.13
CA GLY A 10 -46.30 9.95 -14.04
C GLY A 10 -45.63 8.71 -14.63
N ALA A 11 -45.83 8.46 -15.92
CA ALA A 11 -45.13 7.41 -16.64
C ALA A 11 -43.73 7.93 -17.04
N PHE A 12 -42.70 7.15 -16.71
CA PHE A 12 -41.32 7.43 -17.13
C PHE A 12 -41.20 7.38 -18.65
N THR A 13 -40.53 8.37 -19.23
CA THR A 13 -40.32 8.42 -20.68
C THR A 13 -39.05 7.67 -21.10
N LEU A 14 -39.03 7.13 -22.33
CA LEU A 14 -37.81 6.54 -22.91
C LEU A 14 -36.67 7.56 -22.99
N VAL A 15 -37.01 8.84 -23.20
CA VAL A 15 -36.04 9.93 -23.27
C VAL A 15 -35.38 10.17 -21.91
N GLU A 16 -36.15 10.13 -20.81
CA GLU A 16 -35.57 10.21 -19.46
C GLU A 16 -34.63 9.05 -19.18
N LEU A 17 -34.99 7.83 -19.55
CA LEU A 17 -34.11 6.68 -19.37
C LEU A 17 -32.83 6.82 -20.20
N LEU A 18 -32.93 7.33 -21.43
CA LEU A 18 -31.78 7.55 -22.33
C LEU A 18 -30.84 8.64 -21.79
N ALA A 19 -31.37 9.74 -21.26
CA ALA A 19 -30.58 10.79 -20.65
C ALA A 19 -29.82 10.27 -19.41
N VAL A 20 -30.42 9.39 -18.62
CA VAL A 20 -29.80 8.80 -17.43
C VAL A 20 -28.61 7.91 -17.80
N ILE A 21 -28.78 7.00 -18.77
CA ILE A 21 -27.68 6.12 -19.20
C ILE A 21 -26.54 6.91 -19.86
N LEU A 22 -26.86 8.00 -20.57
CA LEU A 22 -25.86 8.92 -21.13
C LEU A 22 -25.00 9.54 -20.03
N VAL A 23 -25.64 10.09 -18.99
CA VAL A 23 -24.93 10.72 -17.86
C VAL A 23 -24.11 9.67 -17.09
N ILE A 24 -24.65 8.48 -16.83
CA ILE A 24 -23.92 7.38 -16.18
C ILE A 24 -22.69 6.98 -17.01
N GLY A 25 -22.82 6.88 -18.34
CA GLY A 25 -21.70 6.57 -19.23
C GLY A 25 -20.56 7.59 -19.15
N ILE A 26 -20.89 8.89 -19.11
CA ILE A 26 -19.91 9.97 -18.94
C ILE A 26 -19.21 9.85 -17.57
N LEU A 27 -19.97 9.66 -16.49
CA LEU A 27 -19.42 9.55 -15.14
C LEU A 27 -18.49 8.35 -15.01
N VAL A 28 -18.88 7.18 -15.52
CA VAL A 28 -18.03 5.97 -15.52
C VAL A 28 -16.73 6.22 -16.27
N GLY A 29 -16.79 6.87 -17.43
CA GLY A 29 -15.60 7.21 -18.21
C GLY A 29 -14.60 8.09 -17.45
N VAL A 30 -15.09 9.12 -16.76
CA VAL A 30 -14.24 10.04 -15.96
C VAL A 30 -13.65 9.34 -14.74
N VAL A 31 -14.45 8.56 -14.00
CA VAL A 31 -14.03 7.89 -12.77
C VAL A 31 -12.87 6.92 -13.04
N ILE A 32 -12.96 6.09 -14.09
CA ILE A 32 -11.91 5.13 -14.44
C ILE A 32 -10.61 5.85 -14.84
N GLY A 33 -10.72 6.94 -15.62
CA GLY A 33 -9.55 7.68 -16.11
C GLY A 33 -8.72 8.34 -15.00
N VAL A 34 -9.37 8.86 -13.95
CA VAL A 34 -8.70 9.53 -12.83
C VAL A 34 -8.23 8.54 -11.77
N GLY A 35 -9.02 7.51 -11.49
CA GLY A 35 -8.75 6.54 -10.41
C GLY A 35 -7.37 5.90 -10.50
N ASN A 36 -6.97 5.42 -11.69
CA ASN A 36 -5.69 4.74 -11.88
C ASN A 36 -4.47 5.62 -11.56
N ARG A 37 -4.54 6.92 -11.81
CA ARG A 37 -3.43 7.85 -11.52
C ARG A 37 -3.29 8.11 -10.02
N VAL A 38 -4.41 8.23 -9.32
CA VAL A 38 -4.43 8.44 -7.87
C VAL A 38 -3.91 7.21 -7.14
N LEU A 39 -4.34 6.01 -7.54
CA LEU A 39 -3.88 4.76 -6.95
C LEU A 39 -2.36 4.58 -7.10
N ARG A 40 -1.81 4.83 -8.29
CA ARG A 40 -0.36 4.76 -8.49
C ARG A 40 0.40 5.77 -7.65
N ARG A 41 -0.10 7.01 -7.54
CA ARG A 41 0.53 8.03 -6.68
C ARG A 41 0.50 7.62 -5.21
N ASN A 42 -0.61 7.07 -4.74
CA ASN A 42 -0.70 6.57 -3.37
C ASN A 42 0.33 5.47 -3.10
N ALA A 43 0.47 4.51 -4.02
CA ALA A 43 1.48 3.46 -3.94
C ALA A 43 2.92 4.03 -3.91
N GLU A 44 3.22 5.04 -4.74
CA GLU A 44 4.51 5.73 -4.74
C GLU A 44 4.79 6.44 -3.41
N GLU A 45 3.82 7.16 -2.86
CA GLU A 45 3.98 7.85 -1.57
C GLU A 45 4.12 6.86 -0.41
N GLN A 46 3.32 5.80 -0.39
CA GLN A 46 3.44 4.73 0.60
C GLN A 46 4.84 4.11 0.55
N THR A 47 5.34 3.79 -0.64
CA THR A 47 6.70 3.27 -0.83
C THR A 47 7.75 4.21 -0.23
N ARG A 48 7.63 5.52 -0.43
CA ARG A 48 8.57 6.50 0.12
C ARG A 48 8.53 6.55 1.65
N VAL A 49 7.34 6.56 2.24
CA VAL A 49 7.15 6.57 3.70
C VAL A 49 7.72 5.28 4.31
N THR A 50 7.37 4.13 3.74
CA THR A 50 7.87 2.82 4.14
C THR A 50 9.39 2.75 4.11
N MET A 51 10.03 3.20 3.02
CA MET A 51 11.49 3.27 2.92
C MET A 51 12.11 4.21 3.96
N ALA A 52 11.49 5.36 4.23
CA ALA A 52 12.00 6.30 5.24
C ALA A 52 11.96 5.67 6.65
N ILE A 53 10.89 4.97 7.00
CA ILE A 53 10.74 4.26 8.27
C ILE A 53 11.79 3.14 8.38
N ILE A 54 11.92 2.31 7.34
CA ILE A 54 12.90 1.21 7.33
C ILE A 54 14.33 1.75 7.45
N ASN A 55 14.67 2.82 6.72
CA ASN A 55 15.99 3.46 6.82
C ASN A 55 16.25 4.02 8.23
N SER A 56 15.24 4.62 8.87
CA SER A 56 15.34 5.08 10.25
C SER A 56 15.52 3.92 11.24
N ALA A 57 14.83 2.80 11.02
CA ALA A 57 14.95 1.60 11.82
C ALA A 57 16.34 0.94 11.68
N LEU A 58 16.87 0.92 10.45
CA LEU A 58 18.22 0.47 10.13
C LEU A 58 19.29 1.36 10.78
N GLY A 59 19.12 2.68 10.76
CA GLY A 59 20.00 3.60 11.48
C GLY A 59 20.00 3.31 12.99
N SER A 60 18.81 3.16 13.59
CA SER A 60 18.69 2.81 15.01
C SER A 60 19.28 1.43 15.33
N TYR A 61 19.20 0.48 14.40
CA TYR A 61 19.81 -0.85 14.54
C TYR A 61 21.34 -0.73 14.57
N TYR A 62 21.90 0.04 13.63
CA TYR A 62 23.33 0.25 13.50
C TYR A 62 23.90 1.02 14.71
N ASP A 63 23.17 2.03 15.20
CA ASP A 63 23.59 2.82 16.36
C ASP A 63 23.69 1.95 17.63
N ASP A 64 22.87 0.90 17.75
CA ASP A 64 22.86 -0.01 18.90
C ASP A 64 23.86 -1.16 18.78
N LEU A 65 23.99 -1.76 17.59
CA LEU A 65 24.77 -2.99 17.38
C LEU A 65 26.10 -2.78 16.63
N GLY A 66 26.30 -1.63 16.01
CA GLY A 66 27.51 -1.28 15.25
C GLY A 66 27.61 -1.92 13.85
N PHE A 67 26.58 -2.66 13.42
CA PHE A 67 26.50 -3.29 12.11
C PHE A 67 25.06 -3.31 11.59
N TYR A 68 24.89 -3.33 10.26
CA TYR A 68 23.56 -3.49 9.66
C TYR A 68 23.10 -4.96 9.72
N PRO A 69 21.78 -5.23 9.76
CA PRO A 69 21.24 -6.59 9.73
C PRO A 69 21.84 -7.42 8.59
N GLY A 70 22.32 -8.61 8.91
CA GLY A 70 22.90 -9.51 7.90
C GLY A 70 21.86 -9.95 6.88
N GLY A 71 22.15 -9.75 5.60
CA GLY A 71 21.29 -10.19 4.49
C GLY A 71 21.57 -11.62 4.04
N GLY A 72 21.68 -12.56 4.98
CA GLY A 72 21.85 -13.98 4.64
C GLY A 72 20.56 -14.56 4.06
N GLY A 73 20.67 -15.42 3.04
CA GLY A 73 19.52 -16.09 2.43
C GLY A 73 19.85 -16.61 1.03
N ALA A 74 19.08 -17.60 0.56
CA ALA A 74 19.26 -18.15 -0.79
C ALA A 74 18.70 -17.23 -1.89
N ASP A 75 17.75 -16.36 -1.55
CA ASP A 75 17.08 -15.44 -2.46
C ASP A 75 16.66 -14.13 -1.74
N TYR A 76 16.37 -13.07 -2.49
CA TYR A 76 16.04 -11.74 -1.95
C TYR A 76 14.83 -11.75 -1.01
N LYS A 77 13.87 -12.68 -1.19
CA LYS A 77 12.72 -12.84 -0.30
C LYS A 77 13.14 -13.25 1.11
N GLN A 78 14.08 -14.19 1.20
CA GLN A 78 14.57 -14.69 2.48
C GLN A 78 15.47 -13.66 3.15
N VAL A 79 16.27 -12.95 2.37
CA VAL A 79 17.06 -11.81 2.84
C VAL A 79 16.14 -10.74 3.46
N ASN A 80 15.02 -10.43 2.80
CA ASN A 80 14.04 -9.49 3.32
C ASN A 80 13.33 -10.01 4.59
N ALA A 81 12.94 -11.29 4.64
CA ALA A 81 12.36 -11.88 5.85
C ALA A 81 13.32 -11.83 7.05
N ASN A 82 14.60 -12.11 6.79
CA ASN A 82 15.64 -12.01 7.81
C ASN A 82 15.87 -10.56 8.25
N LEU A 83 15.79 -9.60 7.33
CA LEU A 83 15.78 -8.18 7.68
C LEU A 83 14.59 -7.85 8.59
N TYR A 84 13.37 -8.25 8.22
CA TYR A 84 12.16 -7.99 8.99
C TYR A 84 12.30 -8.49 10.42
N THR A 85 12.73 -9.73 10.60
CA THR A 85 12.90 -10.33 11.93
C THR A 85 14.01 -9.66 12.73
N ALA A 86 15.13 -9.28 12.10
CA ALA A 86 16.23 -8.58 12.75
C ALA A 86 15.81 -7.18 13.26
N LEU A 87 15.07 -6.41 12.45
CA LEU A 87 14.58 -5.09 12.85
C LEU A 87 13.56 -5.17 14.00
N TRP A 88 12.78 -6.25 14.09
CA TRP A 88 11.83 -6.48 15.18
C TRP A 88 12.47 -7.04 16.46
N ALA A 89 13.63 -7.70 16.34
CA ALA A 89 14.38 -8.23 17.47
C ALA A 89 15.08 -7.11 18.27
N ASN A 90 15.55 -6.05 17.60
CA ASN A 90 16.18 -4.91 18.26
C ASN A 90 15.14 -3.95 18.86
N LYS A 91 15.33 -3.51 20.11
CA LYS A 91 14.37 -2.63 20.80
C LYS A 91 14.18 -1.28 20.10
N PHE A 92 15.26 -0.60 19.72
CA PHE A 92 15.22 0.74 19.13
C PHE A 92 14.70 0.71 17.69
N SER A 93 15.13 -0.26 16.90
CA SER A 93 14.59 -0.48 15.55
C SER A 93 13.10 -0.81 15.59
N ARG A 94 12.66 -1.62 16.56
CA ARG A 94 11.26 -1.97 16.73
C ARG A 94 10.37 -0.77 16.98
N GLU A 95 10.83 0.22 17.73
CA GLU A 95 10.06 1.46 17.97
C GLU A 95 9.79 2.21 16.66
N ARG A 96 10.74 2.19 15.73
CA ARG A 96 10.56 2.73 14.37
C ARG A 96 9.66 1.84 13.52
N MET A 97 9.86 0.53 13.56
CA MET A 97 9.04 -0.42 12.81
C MET A 97 7.58 -0.48 13.30
N ALA A 98 7.30 -0.08 14.55
CA ALA A 98 5.94 0.00 15.08
C ALA A 98 5.09 1.10 14.42
N THR A 99 5.72 2.09 13.78
CA THR A 99 5.02 3.12 13.00
C THR A 99 4.85 2.73 11.54
N LEU A 100 5.33 1.56 11.14
CA LEU A 100 5.19 1.07 9.78
C LEU A 100 3.72 0.80 9.46
N ASP A 101 3.32 1.21 8.26
CA ASP A 101 1.99 0.94 7.76
C ASP A 101 1.75 -0.58 7.63
N PRO A 102 0.61 -1.12 8.11
CA PRO A 102 0.34 -2.56 8.06
C PRO A 102 0.37 -3.15 6.65
N ASP A 103 0.02 -2.39 5.62
CA ASP A 103 0.01 -2.85 4.23
C ASP A 103 1.42 -2.94 3.64
N SER A 104 2.43 -2.38 4.33
CA SER A 104 3.84 -2.52 3.97
C SER A 104 4.46 -3.83 4.47
N VAL A 105 3.67 -4.72 5.06
CA VAL A 105 4.09 -6.03 5.54
C VAL A 105 3.18 -7.11 4.98
N ASN A 106 3.73 -7.97 4.12
CA ASN A 106 3.00 -9.13 3.57
C ASN A 106 3.60 -10.45 4.09
N THR A 107 2.92 -11.56 3.82
CA THR A 107 3.37 -12.91 4.15
C THR A 107 3.67 -13.66 2.86
N HIS A 108 4.94 -13.94 2.60
CA HIS A 108 5.38 -14.76 1.47
C HIS A 108 6.04 -16.03 2.02
N ASP A 109 5.65 -17.19 1.51
CA ASP A 109 6.26 -18.48 1.89
C ASP A 109 6.28 -18.71 3.42
N SER A 110 5.21 -18.30 4.11
CA SER A 110 5.05 -18.30 5.58
C SER A 110 6.01 -17.39 6.36
N GLN A 111 6.75 -16.52 5.68
CA GLN A 111 7.62 -15.51 6.27
C GLN A 111 7.01 -14.12 6.14
N LYS A 112 7.16 -13.28 7.16
CA LYS A 112 6.81 -11.86 7.07
C LYS A 112 7.88 -11.13 6.28
N VAL A 113 7.45 -10.38 5.26
CA VAL A 113 8.34 -9.63 4.37
C VAL A 113 7.84 -8.20 4.22
N LEU A 114 8.78 -7.29 4.07
CA LEU A 114 8.55 -5.87 3.79
C LEU A 114 8.29 -5.69 2.31
N VAL A 115 7.17 -5.06 1.98
CA VAL A 115 6.73 -4.77 0.63
C VAL A 115 6.61 -3.26 0.39
N ASP A 116 6.69 -2.85 -0.87
CA ASP A 116 6.38 -1.48 -1.29
C ASP A 116 4.87 -1.27 -1.47
N GLY A 117 4.46 -0.04 -1.81
CA GLY A 117 3.05 0.28 -2.06
C GLY A 117 2.45 -0.39 -3.30
N PHE A 118 3.26 -1.15 -4.05
CA PHE A 118 2.84 -1.97 -5.19
C PHE A 118 2.83 -3.47 -4.87
N ASP A 119 2.97 -3.84 -3.60
CA ASP A 119 3.07 -5.23 -3.11
C ASP A 119 4.31 -5.98 -3.64
N ASN A 120 5.35 -5.26 -4.09
CA ASN A 120 6.62 -5.88 -4.44
C ASN A 120 7.51 -5.97 -3.21
N ILE A 121 8.16 -7.12 -3.04
CA ILE A 121 9.11 -7.34 -1.95
C ILE A 121 10.30 -6.38 -2.11
N LEU A 122 10.58 -5.64 -1.03
CA LEU A 122 11.70 -4.72 -0.98
C LEU A 122 13.02 -5.48 -1.01
N LYS A 123 13.89 -5.14 -1.97
CA LYS A 123 15.22 -5.75 -2.05
C LYS A 123 16.14 -5.08 -1.03
N TYR A 124 16.57 -5.86 -0.04
CA TYR A 124 17.55 -5.42 0.94
C TYR A 124 18.92 -5.99 0.60
N HIS A 125 19.89 -5.10 0.42
CA HIS A 125 21.28 -5.48 0.22
C HIS A 125 22.06 -4.86 1.38
N PRO A 126 22.57 -5.66 2.34
CA PRO A 126 23.42 -5.13 3.39
C PRO A 126 24.64 -4.49 2.72
N LYS A 127 24.77 -3.17 2.78
CA LYS A 127 26.05 -2.55 2.47
C LYS A 127 26.97 -2.88 3.62
N GLY A 128 27.73 -3.95 3.44
CA GLY A 128 28.82 -4.30 4.35
C GLY A 128 29.69 -3.07 4.53
N GLY A 129 29.96 -2.72 5.79
CA GLY A 129 30.99 -1.75 6.14
C GLY A 129 32.36 -2.28 5.76
N ALA A 130 32.67 -2.32 4.46
CA ALA A 130 34.01 -2.41 3.92
C ALA A 130 34.62 -1.00 3.83
N GLY A 131 34.56 -0.27 4.95
CA GLY A 131 35.33 0.94 5.17
C GLY A 131 36.33 0.63 6.28
N GLY A 132 37.56 0.31 5.89
CA GLY A 132 38.66 -0.11 6.78
C GLY A 132 39.47 -1.23 6.16
#